data_AF-A0A7C5BP35-F1
#
_entry.id   AF-A0A7C5BP35-F1
#
_cell.length_a   1.000
_cell.length_b   1.000
_cell.length_c   1.000
_cell.angle_alpha   90.00
_cell.angle_beta   90.00
_cell.angle_gamma   90.00
#
_symmetry.space_group_name_H-M   'P 1'
#
loop_
_entity.id
_entity.type
_entity.pdbx_description
1 polymer ?
#
loop_
_entity_poly.entity_id
_entity_poly.type
_entity_poly.pdbx_seq_one_letter_code
_entity_poly.pdbx_strand_id
1 'polypeptide(L)'
;MLALTILLVLLVATVVVMIAVLAALHMLNLVPLLVPLIPLVLMIGTGLLGLIEILLLFGTKEDNRIAKKELMWLWGICILSALIWWFSTSLLW
;
A
#
# COMPACT_ATOMS: atom_id res chain seq x y z
N MET A 1 8.32 -3.68 11.25
CA MET A 1 6.97 -3.17 11.66
C MET A 1 6.84 -1.66 11.53
N LEU A 2 7.84 -0.88 11.97
CA LEU A 2 7.78 0.60 11.96
C LEU A 2 7.66 1.18 10.54
N ALA A 3 8.35 0.60 9.55
CA ALA A 3 8.26 1.00 8.15
C ALA A 3 6.87 0.73 7.54
N LEU A 4 6.28 -0.42 7.88
CA LEU A 4 4.92 -0.79 7.45
C LEU A 4 3.87 0.17 8.02
N THR A 5 3.97 0.51 9.31
CA THR A 5 3.05 1.47 9.94
C THR A 5 3.22 2.87 9.36
N ILE A 6 4.44 3.30 9.07
CA ILE A 6 4.68 4.59 8.40
C ILE A 6 4.04 4.60 7.01
N LEU A 7 4.22 3.54 6.22
CA LEU A 7 3.63 3.43 4.89
C LEU A 7 2.10 3.52 4.95
N LEU A 8 1.49 2.79 5.89
CA LEU A 8 0.04 2.76 6.05
C LEU A 8 -0.52 4.13 6.48
N VAL A 9 0.13 4.79 7.44
CA VAL A 9 -0.26 6.13 7.90
C VAL A 9 -0.11 7.15 6.78
N LEU A 10 0.98 7.10 6.03
CA LEU A 10 1.24 8.02 4.92
C LEU A 10 0.23 7.84 3.79
N LEU A 11 -0.18 6.60 3.52
CA LEU A 11 -1.24 6.30 2.57
C LEU A 11 -2.60 6.84 3.03
N VAL A 12 -3.01 6.56 4.26
CA VAL A 12 -4.28 7.07 4.80
C VAL A 12 -4.31 8.59 4.76
N ALA A 13 -3.21 9.24 5.15
CA ALA A 13 -3.10 10.70 5.10
C ALA A 13 -3.20 11.25 3.67
N THR A 14 -2.53 10.63 2.69
CA THR A 14 -2.61 11.08 1.29
C THR A 14 -4.01 10.91 0.71
N VAL A 15 -4.72 9.83 1.05
CA VAL A 15 -6.11 9.62 0.62
C VAL A 15 -7.04 10.68 1.19
N VAL A 16 -6.95 10.96 2.50
CA VAL A 16 -7.77 11.97 3.17
C VAL A 16 -7.53 13.36 2.58
N VAL A 17 -6.26 13.73 2.36
CA VAL A 17 -5.90 15.01 1.75
C VAL A 17 -6.42 15.11 0.31
N MET A 18 -6.26 14.05 -0.50
CA MET A 18 -6.77 14.01 -1.87
C MET A 18 -8.28 14.20 -1.94
N ILE A 19 -9.04 13.51 -1.09
CA ILE A 19 -10.51 13.66 -1.03
C ILE A 19 -10.89 15.09 -0.64
N ALA A 20 -10.20 15.68 0.34
CA ALA A 20 -10.44 17.06 0.76
C ALA A 20 -10.15 18.07 -0.37
N VAL A 21 -9.07 17.88 -1.13
CA VAL A 21 -8.73 18.72 -2.28
C VAL A 21 -9.77 18.61 -3.39
N LEU A 22 -10.22 17.39 -3.72
CA LEU A 22 -11.24 17.18 -4.75
C LEU A 22 -12.60 17.76 -4.37
N ALA A 23 -12.95 17.67 -3.08
CA ALA A 23 -14.15 18.31 -2.54
C ALA A 23 -14.08 19.84 -2.69
N ALA A 24 -12.93 20.45 -2.39
CA ALA A 24 -12.72 21.90 -2.56
C ALA A 24 -12.86 22.34 -4.04
N LEU A 25 -12.38 21.51 -4.98
CA LEU A 25 -12.44 21.79 -6.42
C LEU A 25 -13.80 21.44 -7.06
N HIS A 26 -14.78 20.96 -6.31
CA HIS A 26 -16.08 20.48 -6.82
C HIS A 26 -15.96 19.37 -7.89
N MET A 27 -14.83 18.66 -7.94
CA MET A 27 -14.55 17.58 -8.90
C MET A 27 -14.72 16.20 -8.27
N LEU A 28 -15.75 16.04 -7.44
CA LEU A 28 -16.05 14.76 -6.76
C LEU A 28 -16.30 13.61 -7.73
N ASN A 29 -16.68 13.91 -8.98
CA ASN A 29 -16.86 12.93 -10.04
C ASN A 29 -15.57 12.19 -10.44
N LEU A 30 -14.39 12.69 -10.06
CA LEU A 30 -13.10 12.01 -10.28
C LEU A 30 -12.71 11.07 -9.13
N VAL A 31 -13.42 11.12 -7.98
CA VAL A 31 -13.19 10.22 -6.84
C VAL A 31 -13.22 8.75 -7.25
N PRO A 32 -14.19 8.26 -8.06
CA PRO A 32 -14.24 6.87 -8.48
C PRO A 32 -12.98 6.45 -9.23
N LEU A 33 -12.40 7.32 -10.07
CA LEU A 33 -11.15 7.04 -10.79
C LEU A 33 -9.93 6.93 -9.86
N LEU A 34 -10.00 7.56 -8.68
CA LEU A 34 -8.93 7.57 -7.69
C LEU A 34 -9.00 6.42 -6.69
N VAL A 35 -10.19 5.85 -6.48
CA VAL A 35 -10.37 4.66 -5.63
C VAL A 35 -9.42 3.51 -6.02
N PRO A 36 -9.27 3.11 -7.30
CA PRO A 36 -8.35 2.03 -7.68
C PRO A 36 -6.87 2.46 -7.64
N LEU A 37 -6.56 3.76 -7.63
CA LEU A 37 -5.17 4.24 -7.52
C LEU A 37 -4.58 3.97 -6.13
N ILE A 38 -5.40 3.97 -5.08
CA ILE A 38 -4.98 3.73 -3.69
C ILE A 38 -4.35 2.34 -3.50
N PRO A 39 -5.03 1.22 -3.84
CA PRO A 39 -4.44 -0.11 -3.70
C PRO A 39 -3.25 -0.32 -4.64
N LEU A 40 -3.20 0.39 -5.78
CA LEU A 40 -2.06 0.34 -6.69
C LEU A 40 -0.81 0.98 -6.07
N VAL A 41 -0.94 2.14 -5.42
CA VAL A 41 0.15 2.78 -4.66
C VAL A 41 0.60 1.91 -3.49
N LEU A 42 -0.33 1.25 -2.79
CA LEU A 42 0.00 0.28 -1.75
C LEU A 42 0.80 -0.91 -2.28
N MET A 43 0.43 -1.48 -3.42
CA MET A 43 1.19 -2.56 -4.07
C MET A 43 2.62 -2.13 -4.41
N ILE A 44 2.79 -0.92 -4.96
CA ILE A 44 4.13 -0.40 -5.26
C ILE A 44 4.95 -0.21 -3.98
N GLY A 45 4.37 0.42 -2.96
CA GLY A 45 5.04 0.65 -1.67
C GLY A 45 5.42 -0.64 -0.95
N THR A 46 4.53 -1.63 -0.95
CA THR A 46 4.81 -2.96 -0.37
C THR A 46 5.85 -3.74 -1.17
N GLY A 47 5.89 -3.61 -2.49
CA GLY A 47 6.95 -4.18 -3.33
C GLY A 47 8.34 -3.60 -3.02
N LEU A 48 8.43 -2.28 -2.85
CA LEU A 48 9.66 -1.59 -2.44
C LEU A 48 10.13 -2.03 -1.04
N LEU A 49 9.22 -2.14 -0.08
CA LEU A 49 9.54 -2.68 1.25
C LEU A 49 9.99 -4.14 1.16
N GLY A 50 9.34 -4.96 0.33
CA GLY A 50 9.74 -6.34 0.09
C GLY A 50 11.18 -6.45 -0.43
N LEU A 51 11.60 -5.56 -1.34
CA LEU A 51 12.98 -5.49 -1.82
C LEU A 51 13.97 -5.19 -0.69
N ILE A 52 13.63 -4.27 0.22
CA ILE A 52 14.47 -3.94 1.39
C ILE A 52 14.59 -5.14 2.32
N GLU A 53 13.46 -5.82 2.61
CA GLU A 53 13.46 -7.02 3.44
C GLU A 53 14.25 -8.18 2.80
N ILE A 54 14.22 -8.31 1.46
CA ILE A 54 15.04 -9.29 0.73
C ILE A 54 16.53 -9.01 0.90
N LEU A 55 16.95 -7.74 0.92
CA LEU A 55 18.34 -7.38 1.21
C LEU A 55 18.72 -7.72 2.66
N LEU A 56 17.80 -7.52 3.61
CA LEU A 56 18.00 -7.86 5.03
C LEU A 56 18.10 -9.38 5.29
N LEU A 57 17.60 -10.24 4.38
CA LEU A 57 17.80 -11.70 4.47
C LEU A 57 19.28 -12.11 4.40
N PHE A 58 20.13 -11.30 3.78
CA PHE A 58 21.58 -11.51 3.69
C PHE A 58 22.36 -10.89 4.86
N GLY A 59 21.67 -10.23 5.80
CA GLY A 59 22.24 -9.64 7.00
C GLY A 59 22.55 -10.65 8.11
N THR A 60 22.51 -10.19 9.36
CA THR A 60 22.78 -11.05 10.51
C THR A 60 21.67 -12.10 10.72
N LYS A 61 21.93 -13.15 11.52
CA LYS A 61 20.92 -14.18 11.83
C LYS A 61 19.65 -13.60 12.45
N GLU A 62 19.78 -12.50 13.18
CA GLU A 62 18.67 -11.80 13.84
C GLU A 62 17.85 -11.02 12.81
N ASP A 63 18.51 -10.30 11.90
CA ASP A 63 17.87 -9.59 10.78
C ASP A 63 17.10 -10.55 9.86
N ASN A 64 17.67 -11.73 9.55
CA ASN A 64 17.02 -12.72 8.70
C ASN A 64 15.70 -13.23 9.32
N ARG A 65 15.67 -13.43 10.64
CA ARG A 65 14.47 -13.90 11.33
C ARG A 65 13.36 -12.84 11.34
N ILE A 66 13.75 -11.57 11.50
CA ILE A 66 12.82 -10.43 11.42
C ILE A 66 12.30 -10.30 9.99
N ALA A 67 13.20 -10.26 9.00
CA ALA A 67 12.87 -10.09 7.60
C ALA A 67 11.90 -11.16 7.08
N LYS A 68 12.10 -12.44 7.43
CA LYS A 68 11.15 -13.52 7.06
C LYS A 68 9.75 -13.29 7.59
N LYS A 69 9.64 -12.77 8.83
CA LYS A 69 8.34 -12.48 9.43
C LYS A 69 7.70 -11.29 8.72
N GLU A 70 8.45 -10.22 8.45
CA GLU A 70 7.95 -9.04 7.74
C GLU A 70 7.55 -9.37 6.29
N LEU A 71 8.32 -10.22 5.60
CA LEU A 71 8.02 -10.69 4.25
C LEU A 71 6.66 -11.41 4.19
N MET A 72 6.36 -12.30 5.14
CA MET A 72 5.05 -12.98 5.19
C MET A 72 3.89 -11.99 5.36
N TRP A 73 4.06 -10.97 6.20
CA TRP A 73 3.04 -9.93 6.38
C TRP A 73 2.88 -9.07 5.11
N LEU A 74 3.98 -8.70 4.46
CA LEU A 74 3.97 -7.95 3.20
C LEU A 74 3.23 -8.71 2.09
N TRP A 75 3.43 -10.03 1.98
CA TRP A 75 2.70 -10.88 1.03
C TRP A 75 1.18 -10.84 1.27
N GLY A 76 0.74 -10.93 2.53
CA GLY A 76 -0.68 -10.83 2.88
C GLY A 76 -1.29 -9.48 2.47
N ILE A 77 -0.57 -8.38 2.71
CA ILE A 77 -1.02 -7.03 2.35
C ILE A 77 -1.04 -6.84 0.83
N CYS A 78 -0.10 -7.43 0.11
CA CYS A 78 -0.05 -7.38 -1.35
C CYS A 78 -1.26 -8.10 -1.96
N ILE A 79 -1.62 -9.28 -1.45
CA ILE A 79 -2.81 -10.04 -1.89
C ILE A 79 -4.10 -9.26 -1.58
N LEU A 80 -4.21 -8.71 -0.37
CA LEU A 80 -5.36 -7.86 0.02
C LEU A 80 -5.49 -6.62 -0.88
N SER A 81 -4.38 -5.95 -1.16
CA SER A 81 -4.37 -4.77 -2.03
C SER A 81 -4.77 -5.12 -3.46
N ALA A 82 -4.27 -6.25 -4.00
CA ALA A 82 -4.66 -6.74 -5.32
C ALA A 82 -6.15 -7.10 -5.40
N LEU A 83 -6.71 -7.72 -4.35
CA LEU A 83 -8.15 -8.00 -4.23
C LEU A 83 -8.99 -6.73 -4.21
N ILE A 84 -8.59 -5.73 -3.42
CA ILE A 84 -9.28 -4.44 -3.34
C ILE A 84 -9.21 -3.70 -4.68
N TRP A 85 -8.05 -3.75 -5.35
CA TRP A 85 -7.89 -3.17 -6.68
C TRP A 85 -8.82 -3.84 -7.70
N TRP A 86 -8.84 -5.18 -7.75
CA TRP A 86 -9.70 -5.93 -8.65
C TRP A 86 -11.19 -5.68 -8.39
N PHE A 87 -11.59 -5.64 -7.11
CA PHE A 87 -12.97 -5.33 -6.74
C PHE A 87 -13.36 -3.89 -7.10
N SER A 88 -12.44 -2.94 -6.89
CA SER A 88 -12.67 -1.53 -7.25
C SER A 88 -12.77 -1.35 -8.77
N THR A 89 -11.88 -1.97 -9.55
CA THR A 89 -11.93 -1.87 -11.01
C THR A 89 -13.18 -2.54 -11.57
N SER A 90 -13.58 -3.71 -11.05
CA SER A 90 -14.79 -4.41 -11.48
C SER A 90 -16.12 -3.72 -11.12
N LEU A 91 -16.12 -2.79 -10.17
CA LEU A 91 -17.30 -1.99 -9.82
C LEU A 91 -17.39 -0.68 -10.60
N LEU A 92 -16.27 -0.20 -11.14
CA LEU A 92 -16.14 1.10 -11.79
C LEU A 92 -16.12 1.02 -13.32
N TRP A 93 -15.82 -0.14 -13.89
CA TRP A 93 -15.78 -0.47 -15.32
C TRP A 93 -16.64 -1.69 -15.61
#